data_AF-A0A496AG18-F1
#
_entry.id   AF-A0A496AG18-F1
#
_cell.length_a   1.000
_cell.length_b   1.000
_cell.length_c   1.000
_cell.angle_alpha   90.00
_cell.angle_beta   90.00
_cell.angle_gamma   90.00
#
_symmetry.space_group_name_H-M   'P 1'
#
loop_
_entity.id
_entity.type
_entity.pdbx_description
1 polymer ?
#
loop_
_entity_poly.entity_id
_entity_poly.type
_entity_poly.pdbx_seq_one_letter_code
_entity_poly.pdbx_strand_id
1 'polypeptide(L)'
;MMLGSPSEVVSVEIWADGRGVSIVFAYPNGARCIATWVDLPDLWDFKETLEIYGDDKRVLVSYPTGFSRGILSEVTIHGIDADGVTYNKQPAVEWESAFVRELRHFHECITEGTACYTSLASARHDIALIIDIVRCYVAGKR
;
A
#
# COMPACT_ATOMS: atom_id res chain seq x y z
N MET A 1 -5.97 7.92 3.22
CA MET A 1 -5.17 6.67 3.09
C MET A 1 -5.16 5.98 4.45
N MET A 2 -5.24 4.64 4.51
CA MET A 2 -5.60 3.83 5.71
C MET A 2 -5.01 4.28 7.07
N LEU A 3 -3.77 4.75 7.13
CA LEU A 3 -3.10 5.21 8.36
C LEU A 3 -2.80 6.73 8.38
N GLY A 4 -3.20 7.46 7.33
CA GLY A 4 -2.79 8.85 7.10
C GLY A 4 -1.37 8.97 6.55
N SER A 5 -0.77 10.16 6.67
CA SER A 5 0.65 10.37 6.37
C SER A 5 1.52 9.92 7.56
N PRO A 6 2.67 9.29 7.31
CA PRO A 6 3.61 8.98 8.38
C PRO A 6 4.13 10.27 9.02
N SER A 7 4.41 10.22 10.33
CA SER A 7 5.04 11.32 11.05
C SER A 7 6.56 11.34 10.87
N GLU A 8 7.16 10.20 10.53
CA GLU A 8 8.61 10.05 10.42
C GLU A 8 8.97 8.89 9.48
N VAL A 9 10.05 9.09 8.71
CA VAL A 9 10.80 8.01 8.06
C VAL A 9 11.95 7.60 8.98
N VAL A 10 11.77 6.49 9.69
CA VAL A 10 12.65 6.03 10.77
C VAL A 10 13.98 5.55 10.23
N SER A 11 13.94 4.76 9.15
CA SER A 11 15.11 4.24 8.49
C SER A 11 14.81 3.94 7.03
N VAL A 12 15.85 4.04 6.20
CA VAL A 12 15.82 3.70 4.78
C VAL A 12 17.11 3.00 4.43
N GLU A 13 17.00 1.85 3.78
CA GLU A 13 18.11 1.14 3.17
C GLU A 13 17.83 1.01 1.67
N ILE A 14 18.75 1.48 0.83
CA ILE A 14 18.76 1.21 -0.61
C ILE A 14 19.94 0.30 -0.89
N TRP A 15 19.66 -0.85 -1.47
CA TRP A 15 20.58 -1.97 -1.66
C TRP A 15 20.45 -2.55 -3.08
N ALA A 16 21.25 -3.57 -3.40
CA ALA A 16 21.32 -4.19 -4.73
C ALA A 16 21.46 -3.16 -5.88
N ASP A 17 22.42 -2.25 -5.75
CA ASP A 17 22.68 -1.19 -6.73
C ASP A 17 21.47 -0.31 -7.07
N GLY A 18 20.57 -0.11 -6.10
CA GLY A 18 19.35 0.68 -6.29
C GLY A 18 18.12 -0.12 -6.70
N ARG A 19 18.24 -1.44 -6.88
CA ARG A 19 17.11 -2.34 -7.19
C ARG A 19 16.32 -2.77 -5.97
N GLY A 20 16.84 -2.56 -4.77
CA GLY A 20 16.14 -2.86 -3.52
C GLY A 20 16.00 -1.62 -2.66
N VAL A 21 14.83 -1.43 -2.06
CA VAL A 21 14.61 -0.42 -1.02
C VAL A 21 13.79 -1.03 0.12
N SER A 22 14.23 -0.77 1.36
CA SER A 22 13.52 -1.14 2.59
C SER A 22 13.37 0.09 3.47
N ILE A 23 12.15 0.36 3.92
CA ILE A 23 11.78 1.60 4.62
C ILE A 23 10.98 1.24 5.86
N VAL A 24 11.27 1.91 6.98
CA VAL A 24 10.45 1.86 8.19
C VAL A 24 9.81 3.23 8.42
N PHE A 25 8.48 3.27 8.51
CA PHE A 25 7.70 4.47 8.83
C PHE A 25 7.16 4.43 10.26
N ALA A 26 7.06 5.61 10.88
CA ALA A 26 6.29 5.85 12.10
C ALA A 26 5.02 6.62 11.77
N TYR A 27 3.92 6.29 12.45
CA TYR A 27 2.67 7.04 12.36
C TYR A 27 2.31 7.71 13.69
N PRO A 28 1.57 8.84 13.68
CA PRO A 28 1.17 9.56 14.89
C PRO A 28 0.40 8.72 15.91
N ASN A 29 -0.32 7.69 15.44
CA ASN A 29 -1.10 6.77 16.27
C ASN A 29 -0.26 5.63 16.89
N GLY A 30 1.07 5.65 16.73
CA GLY A 30 1.97 4.61 17.22
C GLY A 30 2.16 3.41 16.29
N ALA A 31 1.44 3.34 15.17
CA ALA A 31 1.63 2.28 14.19
C ALA A 31 3.00 2.36 13.51
N ARG A 32 3.49 1.21 13.05
CA ARG A 32 4.70 1.09 12.23
C ARG A 32 4.35 0.44 10.91
N CYS A 33 5.01 0.88 9.85
CA CYS A 33 4.92 0.23 8.54
C CYS A 33 6.33 -0.09 8.07
N ILE A 34 6.50 -1.30 7.56
CA ILE A 34 7.70 -1.72 6.86
C ILE A 34 7.31 -1.88 5.40
N ALA A 35 7.95 -1.08 4.53
CA ALA A 35 7.74 -1.15 3.09
C ALA A 35 9.03 -1.64 2.44
N THR A 36 8.91 -2.66 1.60
CA THR A 36 10.03 -3.17 0.80
C THR A 36 9.61 -3.26 -0.66
N TRP A 37 10.45 -2.73 -1.53
CA TRP A 37 10.33 -2.88 -2.98
C TRP A 37 11.63 -3.45 -3.53
N VAL A 38 11.49 -4.42 -4.42
CA VAL A 38 12.62 -5.10 -5.07
C VAL A 38 12.32 -5.28 -6.54
N ASP A 39 13.24 -4.82 -7.38
CA ASP A 39 13.26 -5.11 -8.81
C ASP A 39 14.07 -6.37 -9.10
N LEU A 40 13.43 -7.34 -9.75
CA LEU A 40 13.98 -8.64 -10.11
C LEU A 40 13.96 -8.78 -11.65
N PRO A 41 14.98 -8.26 -12.36
CA PRO A 41 14.93 -8.08 -13.82
C PRO A 41 14.80 -9.37 -14.62
N ASP A 42 15.26 -10.49 -14.04
CA ASP A 42 15.25 -11.82 -14.68
C ASP A 42 14.03 -12.67 -14.29
N LEU A 43 13.10 -12.13 -13.49
CA LEU A 43 11.91 -12.82 -13.03
C LEU A 43 10.65 -12.12 -13.56
N TRP A 44 9.96 -12.77 -14.51
CA TRP A 44 8.65 -12.31 -14.99
C TRP A 44 7.50 -12.74 -14.08
N ASP A 45 7.68 -12.54 -12.79
CA ASP A 45 6.66 -12.73 -11.76
C ASP A 45 6.46 -11.41 -11.02
N PHE A 46 5.20 -11.01 -10.87
CA PHE A 46 4.84 -9.79 -10.16
C PHE A 46 4.16 -10.17 -8.86
N LYS A 47 4.64 -9.60 -7.76
CA LYS A 47 4.06 -9.79 -6.44
C LYS A 47 4.01 -8.47 -5.69
N GLU A 48 2.79 -8.06 -5.35
CA GLU A 48 2.53 -6.93 -4.46
C GLU A 48 1.54 -7.35 -3.39
N THR A 49 1.87 -7.03 -2.14
CA THR A 49 1.05 -7.38 -0.98
C THR A 49 1.01 -6.22 0.01
N LEU A 50 -0.17 -5.99 0.59
CA LEU A 50 -0.36 -5.10 1.73
C LEU A 50 -0.96 -5.92 2.88
N GLU A 51 -0.25 -5.99 4.00
CA GLU A 51 -0.71 -6.71 5.18
C GLU A 51 -0.86 -5.76 6.37
N ILE A 52 -2.03 -5.82 7.02
CA ILE A 52 -2.39 -4.98 8.16
C ILE A 52 -2.62 -5.88 9.36
N TYR A 53 -1.98 -5.53 10.47
CA TYR A 53 -2.02 -6.25 11.73
C TYR A 53 -2.76 -5.41 12.77
N GLY A 54 -3.81 -5.98 13.33
CA GLY A 54 -4.45 -5.53 14.58
C GLY A 54 -4.37 -6.63 15.63
N ASP A 55 -4.86 -6.34 16.83
CA ASP A 55 -4.71 -7.22 18.00
C ASP A 55 -5.42 -8.58 17.82
N ASP A 56 -6.59 -8.58 17.19
CA ASP A 56 -7.46 -9.75 17.02
C ASP A 56 -7.72 -10.12 15.54
N LYS A 57 -7.12 -9.36 14.62
CA LYS A 57 -7.42 -9.44 13.19
C LYS A 57 -6.23 -9.07 12.35
N ARG A 58 -6.06 -9.80 11.26
CA ARG A 58 -5.06 -9.53 10.23
C ARG A 58 -5.71 -9.58 8.85
N VAL A 59 -5.38 -8.62 8.02
CA VAL A 59 -5.88 -8.53 6.64
C VAL A 59 -4.70 -8.49 5.70
N LEU A 60 -4.65 -9.42 4.76
CA LEU A 60 -3.70 -9.46 3.66
C LEU A 60 -4.44 -9.16 2.36
N VAL A 61 -3.99 -8.16 1.63
CA VAL A 61 -4.39 -7.89 0.26
C VAL A 61 -3.23 -8.29 -0.65
N SER A 62 -3.52 -9.11 -1.66
CA SER A 62 -2.56 -9.52 -2.69
C SER A 62 -3.04 -8.99 -4.04
N TYR A 63 -2.15 -8.30 -4.76
CA TYR A 63 -2.46 -7.76 -6.08
C TYR A 63 -1.88 -8.66 -7.16
N PRO A 64 -2.67 -9.00 -8.19
CA PRO A 64 -2.17 -9.73 -9.33
C PRO A 64 -1.34 -8.81 -10.21
N THR A 65 -0.61 -9.42 -11.13
CA THR A 65 0.10 -8.70 -12.18
C THR A 65 -0.82 -7.76 -12.97
N GLY A 66 -0.39 -6.52 -13.15
CA GLY A 66 -1.06 -5.55 -14.04
C GLY A 66 -0.97 -5.91 -15.53
N PHE A 67 -0.16 -6.90 -15.89
CA PHE A 67 0.02 -7.35 -17.28
C PHE A 67 -1.06 -8.34 -17.76
N SER A 68 -1.91 -8.83 -16.87
CA SER A 68 -2.97 -9.79 -17.18
C SER A 68 -4.36 -9.21 -16.92
N ARG A 69 -5.29 -9.42 -17.86
CA ARG A 69 -6.70 -9.04 -17.68
C ARG A 69 -7.47 -10.16 -16.98
N GLY A 70 -8.35 -9.79 -16.06
CA GLY A 70 -9.32 -10.71 -15.46
C GLY A 70 -8.82 -11.51 -14.25
N ILE A 71 -7.60 -11.24 -13.76
CA ILE A 71 -7.15 -11.73 -12.45
C ILE A 71 -7.56 -10.69 -11.40
N LEU A 72 -8.24 -11.12 -10.35
CA LEU A 72 -8.69 -10.24 -9.28
C LEU A 72 -7.65 -10.13 -8.17
N SER A 73 -7.66 -8.99 -7.48
CA SER A 73 -7.03 -8.90 -6.16
C SER A 73 -7.69 -9.87 -5.20
N GLU A 74 -6.88 -10.48 -4.35
CA GLU A 74 -7.35 -11.35 -3.29
C GLU A 74 -7.25 -10.64 -1.95
N VAL A 75 -8.27 -10.81 -1.10
CA VAL A 75 -8.24 -10.35 0.29
C VAL A 75 -8.37 -11.57 1.18
N THR A 76 -7.41 -11.78 2.07
CA THR A 76 -7.44 -12.83 3.08
C THR A 76 -7.57 -12.19 4.46
N ILE A 77 -8.61 -12.56 5.20
CA ILE A 77 -8.88 -12.05 6.54
C ILE A 77 -8.74 -13.19 7.53
N HIS A 78 -7.80 -13.03 8.45
CA HIS A 78 -7.62 -13.91 9.59
C HIS A 78 -8.08 -13.18 10.84
N GLY A 79 -8.74 -13.88 11.75
CA GLY A 79 -9.08 -13.30 13.03
C GLY A 79 -9.71 -14.32 13.96
N ILE A 80 -10.15 -13.81 15.10
CA ILE A 80 -10.88 -14.56 16.11
C ILE A 80 -12.30 -13.97 16.19
N ASP A 81 -13.32 -14.81 16.28
CA ASP A 81 -14.69 -14.35 16.50
C ASP A 81 -15.02 -14.14 17.99
N ALA A 82 -16.26 -13.75 18.29
CA ALA A 82 -16.67 -13.45 19.66
C ALA A 82 -16.61 -14.66 20.62
N ASP A 83 -16.63 -15.89 20.07
CA ASP A 83 -16.59 -17.13 20.83
C ASP A 83 -15.15 -17.66 21.00
N GLY A 84 -14.15 -16.92 20.52
CA GLY A 84 -12.74 -17.31 20.60
C GLY A 84 -12.31 -18.28 19.50
N VAL A 85 -13.14 -18.48 18.46
CA VAL A 85 -12.85 -19.40 17.36
C VAL A 85 -12.06 -18.67 16.28
N THR A 86 -10.93 -19.26 15.85
CA THR A 86 -10.14 -18.73 14.74
C THR A 86 -10.85 -18.97 13.41
N TYR A 87 -10.88 -17.95 12.56
CA TYR A 87 -11.35 -18.09 11.19
C TYR A 87 -10.33 -17.55 10.18
N ASN A 88 -10.44 -18.07 8.95
CA ASN A 88 -9.81 -17.56 7.76
C ASN A 88 -10.88 -17.43 6.68
N LYS A 89 -11.01 -16.25 6.07
CA LYS A 89 -11.97 -16.01 5.00
C LYS A 89 -11.36 -15.23 3.85
N GLN A 90 -11.80 -15.57 2.64
CA GLN A 90 -11.48 -14.87 1.40
C GLN A 90 -12.78 -14.37 0.79
N PRO A 91 -13.25 -13.15 1.14
CA PRO A 91 -14.48 -12.61 0.55
C PRO A 91 -14.33 -12.45 -0.96
N ALA A 92 -15.43 -12.65 -1.69
CA ALA A 92 -15.47 -12.34 -3.10
C ALA A 92 -15.22 -10.84 -3.30
N VAL A 93 -14.24 -10.51 -4.16
CA VAL A 93 -13.96 -9.14 -4.58
C VAL A 93 -14.75 -8.88 -5.86
N GLU A 94 -15.25 -7.66 -6.03
CA GLU A 94 -15.92 -7.27 -7.27
C GLU A 94 -14.99 -7.47 -8.47
N TRP A 95 -15.58 -7.90 -9.59
CA TRP A 95 -14.81 -8.19 -10.80
C TRP A 95 -14.32 -6.92 -11.53
N GLU A 96 -14.83 -5.74 -11.14
CA GLU A 96 -14.43 -4.48 -11.75
C GLU A 96 -12.98 -4.11 -11.39
N SER A 97 -12.18 -3.83 -12.42
CA SER A 97 -10.81 -3.38 -12.26
C SER A 97 -10.74 -2.08 -11.45
N ALA A 98 -9.79 -2.00 -10.52
CA ALA A 98 -9.52 -0.79 -9.74
C ALA A 98 -9.32 0.46 -10.63
N PHE A 99 -8.66 0.30 -11.79
CA PHE A 99 -8.44 1.39 -12.74
C PHE A 99 -9.75 1.91 -13.34
N VAL A 100 -10.69 1.03 -13.67
CA VAL A 100 -12.00 1.44 -14.20
C VAL A 100 -12.79 2.20 -13.14
N ARG A 101 -12.76 1.74 -11.89
CA ARG A 101 -13.37 2.46 -10.75
C ARG A 101 -12.78 3.85 -10.56
N GLU A 102 -11.46 3.99 -10.65
CA GLU A 102 -10.78 5.29 -10.56
C GLU A 102 -11.21 6.24 -11.69
N LEU A 103 -11.32 5.74 -12.93
CA LEU A 103 -11.79 6.56 -14.05
C LEU A 103 -13.25 7.00 -13.90
N ARG A 104 -14.13 6.14 -13.37
CA ARG A 104 -15.52 6.50 -13.05
C ARG A 104 -15.57 7.57 -11.97
N HIS A 105 -14.82 7.38 -10.88
CA HIS A 105 -14.72 8.36 -9.80
C HIS A 105 -14.18 9.71 -10.32
N PHE A 106 -13.17 9.68 -11.20
CA PHE A 106 -12.64 10.88 -11.84
C PHE A 106 -13.69 11.60 -12.70
N HIS A 107 -14.49 10.85 -13.47
CA HIS A 107 -15.61 11.40 -14.22
C HIS A 107 -16.64 12.08 -13.29
N GLU A 108 -17.06 11.40 -12.22
CA GLU A 108 -17.99 11.95 -11.21
C GLU A 108 -17.45 13.22 -10.54
N CYS A 109 -16.15 13.28 -10.25
CA CYS A 109 -15.51 14.49 -9.73
C CYS A 109 -15.68 15.68 -10.69
N ILE A 110 -15.63 15.45 -12.00
CA ILE A 110 -15.74 16.49 -13.03
C ILE A 110 -17.20 16.86 -13.27
N THR A 111 -18.09 15.87 -13.41
CA THR A 111 -19.46 16.11 -13.85
C THR A 111 -20.42 16.46 -12.71
N GLU A 112 -20.17 15.93 -11.52
CA GLU A 112 -21.07 16.03 -10.36
C GLU A 112 -20.47 16.80 -9.19
N GLY A 113 -19.17 17.11 -9.23
CA GLY A 113 -18.48 17.79 -8.15
C GLY A 113 -18.22 16.90 -6.93
N THR A 114 -18.24 15.59 -7.11
CA THR A 114 -17.88 14.60 -6.07
C THR A 114 -16.48 14.89 -5.53
N ALA A 115 -16.29 14.69 -4.22
CA ALA A 115 -14.99 14.90 -3.58
C ALA A 115 -13.92 13.97 -4.17
N CYS A 116 -12.83 14.56 -4.65
CA CYS A 116 -11.71 13.80 -5.21
C CYS A 116 -10.87 13.16 -4.09
N TYR A 117 -10.82 11.83 -4.05
CA TYR A 117 -9.99 11.08 -3.09
C TYR A 117 -8.48 11.24 -3.36
N THR A 118 -8.10 11.56 -4.59
CA THR A 118 -6.71 11.71 -5.07
C THR A 118 -6.41 13.15 -5.50
N SER A 119 -6.77 14.11 -4.64
CA SER A 119 -6.56 15.54 -4.93
C SER A 119 -5.08 15.91 -5.14
N LEU A 120 -4.83 17.04 -5.84
CA LEU A 120 -3.49 17.62 -5.97
C LEU A 120 -2.82 17.89 -4.62
N ALA A 121 -3.61 18.26 -3.61
CA ALA A 121 -3.10 18.43 -2.25
C ALA A 121 -2.55 17.12 -1.71
N SER A 122 -3.23 15.99 -1.94
CA SER A 122 -2.72 14.65 -1.56
C SER A 122 -1.43 14.33 -2.31
N ALA A 123 -1.38 14.55 -3.62
CA ALA A 123 -0.17 14.29 -4.43
C ALA A 123 1.07 15.05 -3.91
N ARG A 124 0.88 16.29 -3.40
CA ARG A 124 1.97 17.04 -2.77
C ARG A 124 2.52 16.34 -1.52
N HIS A 125 1.68 15.70 -0.72
CA HIS A 125 2.13 14.93 0.44
C HIS A 125 2.92 13.70 0.02
N ASP A 126 2.50 13.02 -1.05
CA ASP A 126 3.21 11.85 -1.59
C ASP A 126 4.63 12.23 -2.06
N ILE A 127 4.76 13.34 -2.79
CA ILE A 127 6.08 13.86 -3.20
C ILE A 127 6.94 14.27 -2.00
N ALA A 128 6.35 14.91 -0.99
CA ALA A 128 7.07 15.28 0.23
C ALA A 128 7.61 14.04 0.95
N LEU A 129 6.81 12.97 1.05
CA LEU A 129 7.22 11.70 1.64
C LEU A 129 8.42 11.09 0.88
N ILE A 130 8.38 11.09 -0.46
CA ILE A 130 9.51 10.61 -1.28
C ILE A 130 10.79 11.41 -0.98
N ILE A 131 10.69 12.74 -0.87
CA ILE A 131 11.82 13.60 -0.52
C ILE A 131 12.38 13.22 0.87
N ASP A 132 11.50 12.98 1.85
CA ASP A 132 11.92 12.63 3.21
C ASP A 132 12.58 11.25 3.29
N ILE A 133 12.11 10.27 2.50
CA ILE A 133 12.77 8.97 2.32
C ILE A 133 14.21 9.17 1.80
N VAL A 134 14.38 9.95 0.73
CA VAL A 134 15.71 10.20 0.14
C VAL A 134 16.62 10.96 1.11
N ARG A 135 16.10 11.95 1.84
CA ARG A 135 16.86 12.67 2.87
C ARG A 135 17.34 11.76 3.99
N CYS A 136 16.46 10.90 4.49
CA CYS A 136 16.79 9.92 5.53
C CYS A 136 17.93 8.99 5.07
N TYR A 137 17.82 8.45 3.86
CA TYR A 137 18.87 7.62 3.25
C TYR A 137 20.22 8.34 3.13
N VAL A 138 20.23 9.58 2.62
CA VAL A 138 21.47 10.36 2.45
C VAL A 138 22.10 10.73 3.80
N ALA A 139 21.29 11.05 4.81
CA ALA A 139 21.79 11.39 6.15
C ALA A 139 22.40 10.18 6.88
N GLY A 140 21.85 8.98 6.68
CA GLY A 140 22.35 7.73 7.27
C GLY A 140 23.63 7.17 6.64
N LYS A 141 24.11 7.73 5.53
CA LYS A 141 25.36 7.32 4.85
C LYS A 141 26.65 7.90 5.45
N ARG A 142 26.57 8.63 6.56
CA ARG A 142 27.73 9.24 7.23
C ARG A 142 28.51 8.23 8.05
#